data_AF-A0A3V2XES4-F1
#
_entry.id   AF-A0A3V2XES4-F1
#
_cell.length_a   1.000
_cell.length_b   1.000
_cell.length_c   1.000
_cell.angle_alpha   90.00
_cell.angle_beta   90.00
_cell.angle_gamma   90.00
#
_symmetry.space_group_name_H-M   'P 1'
#
loop_
_entity.id
_entity.type
_entity.pdbx_description
1 polymer ?
#
loop_
_entity_poly.entity_id
_entity_poly.type
_entity_poly.pdbx_seq_one_letter_code
_entity_poly.pdbx_strand_id
1 'polypeptide(L)'
;MRISSRSTPFERVEYVLILSVLFLLVVVTLQPILNLVAISFSSPEKVPGMSGLEVIPQGFSLDVWKLLLNNEAVLRGFGNAMLITVVGTVINVVLTTLLAWALAQKRLPGRRWLFMFVLFTIVFDPGIIPDFLVMKKLGLLNSYWSVILYRAVFAWYLIILVRLFEEIPQELLEAAELDGANPFQTLWFVILPVAKSSIAMITLFYLVLHWNEFFRAMIYLNDPDKWPLQVVLRQFVVEGDKLSMVGVESMSTYTDASQISIKALKAGMITLTIAPLIAIYPIILRFFTKGTMSGAVKG
;
A
#
# COMPACT_ATOMS: atom_id res chain seq x y z
N MET A 1 21.88 -1.68 17.95
CA MET A 1 23.35 -1.71 18.17
C MET A 1 23.64 -1.15 19.56
N ARG A 2 24.09 -1.98 20.51
CA ARG A 2 24.52 -1.53 21.84
C ARG A 2 26.02 -1.31 21.81
N ILE A 3 26.47 -0.13 22.25
CA ILE A 3 27.89 0.15 22.51
C ILE A 3 28.30 -0.76 23.68
N SER A 4 29.14 -1.75 23.42
CA SER A 4 29.81 -2.49 24.48
C SER A 4 30.84 -1.56 25.15
N SER A 5 31.08 -1.73 26.45
CA SER A 5 31.98 -0.84 27.22
C SER A 5 33.46 -0.91 26.81
N ARG A 6 33.79 -1.62 25.73
CA ARG A 6 35.13 -1.76 25.13
C ARG A 6 35.19 -1.31 23.66
N SER A 7 34.47 -0.25 23.29
CA SER A 7 34.60 0.32 21.93
C SER A 7 35.87 1.16 21.77
N THR A 8 36.63 0.89 20.70
CA THR A 8 37.79 1.71 20.32
C THR A 8 37.34 3.14 19.94
N PRO A 9 38.20 4.16 20.06
CA PRO A 9 37.85 5.52 19.64
C PRO A 9 37.44 5.61 18.16
N PHE A 10 37.96 4.71 17.32
CA PHE A 10 37.59 4.57 15.91
C PHE A 10 36.13 4.09 15.75
N GLU A 11 35.71 3.06 16.49
CA GLU A 11 34.31 2.57 16.50
C GLU A 11 33.31 3.64 16.96
N ARG A 12 33.71 4.53 17.87
CA ARG A 12 32.86 5.63 18.34
C ARG A 12 32.65 6.68 17.25
N VAL A 13 33.70 7.02 16.48
CA VAL A 13 33.61 7.94 15.35
C VAL A 13 32.74 7.34 14.24
N GLU A 14 32.95 6.07 13.91
CA GLU A 14 32.13 5.34 12.93
C GLU A 14 30.65 5.33 13.35
N TYR A 15 30.37 5.04 14.61
CA TYR A 15 29.01 5.03 15.14
C TYR A 15 28.33 6.41 15.08
N VAL A 16 29.04 7.47 15.47
CA VAL A 16 28.53 8.85 15.38
C VAL A 16 28.27 9.24 13.93
N LEU A 17 29.15 8.85 13.00
CA LEU A 17 28.98 9.09 11.58
C LEU A 17 27.74 8.38 11.04
N ILE A 18 27.59 7.08 11.31
CA ILE A 18 26.41 6.30 10.90
C ILE A 18 25.13 6.94 11.47
N LEU A 19 25.12 7.27 12.75
CA LEU A 19 23.94 7.84 13.40
C LEU A 19 23.61 9.23 12.84
N SER A 20 24.62 10.04 12.54
CA SER A 20 24.43 11.37 11.93
C SER A 20 23.86 11.26 10.52
N VAL A 21 24.37 10.32 9.71
CA VAL A 21 23.86 10.06 8.35
C VAL A 21 22.41 9.54 8.40
N LEU A 22 22.12 8.60 9.31
CA LEU A 22 20.76 8.09 9.49
C LEU A 22 19.80 9.19 9.94
N PHE A 23 20.22 10.04 10.88
CA PHE A 23 19.43 11.18 11.33
C PHE A 23 19.16 12.16 10.18
N LEU A 24 20.18 12.50 9.40
CA LEU A 24 20.03 13.37 8.23
C LEU A 24 19.04 12.80 7.22
N LEU A 25 19.12 11.49 6.92
CA LEU A 25 18.18 10.82 6.03
C LEU A 25 16.74 10.88 6.55
N VAL A 26 16.53 10.69 7.85
CA VAL A 26 15.22 10.84 8.49
C VAL A 26 14.70 12.26 8.34
N VAL A 27 15.52 13.27 8.58
CA VAL A 27 15.12 14.68 8.42
C VAL A 27 14.76 14.99 6.97
N VAL A 28 15.61 14.62 6.00
CA VAL A 28 15.39 14.90 4.58
C VAL A 28 14.12 14.22 4.04
N THR A 29 13.77 13.04 4.54
CA THR A 29 12.58 12.29 4.10
C THR A 29 11.30 12.73 4.80
N LEU A 30 11.36 13.08 6.10
CA LEU A 30 10.18 13.52 6.85
C LEU A 30 9.82 14.99 6.61
N GLN A 31 10.82 15.86 6.41
CA GLN A 31 10.61 17.29 6.22
C GLN A 31 9.55 17.63 5.14
N PRO A 32 9.57 17.07 3.92
CA PRO A 32 8.57 17.40 2.91
C PRO A 32 7.17 16.94 3.30
N ILE A 33 7.04 15.80 3.97
CA ILE A 33 5.75 15.28 4.46
C ILE A 33 5.20 16.21 5.55
N LEU A 34 6.05 16.67 6.47
CA LEU A 34 5.67 17.59 7.52
C LEU A 34 5.27 18.97 6.95
N ASN A 35 5.99 19.48 5.96
CA ASN A 35 5.64 20.73 5.28
C ASN A 35 4.28 20.63 4.57
N LEU A 36 4.01 19.49 3.92
CA LEU A 36 2.72 19.23 3.28
C LEU A 36 1.57 19.26 4.29
N VAL A 37 1.74 18.59 5.44
CA VAL A 37 0.77 18.62 6.53
C VAL A 37 0.59 20.05 7.04
N ALA A 38 1.67 20.78 7.29
CA ALA A 38 1.61 22.17 7.75
C ALA A 38 0.82 23.07 6.78
N ILE A 39 1.08 22.95 5.47
CA ILE A 39 0.37 23.70 4.43
C ILE A 39 -1.12 23.34 4.41
N SER A 40 -1.48 22.06 4.60
CA SER A 40 -2.88 21.61 4.60
C SER A 40 -3.73 22.18 5.75
N PHE A 41 -3.11 22.57 6.86
CA PHE A 41 -3.76 23.15 8.05
C PHE A 41 -3.54 24.67 8.18
N SER A 42 -2.92 25.30 7.18
CA SER A 42 -2.63 26.74 7.21
C SER A 42 -3.76 27.56 6.59
N SER A 43 -3.92 28.80 7.06
CA SER A 43 -4.89 29.76 6.53
C SER A 43 -4.61 30.01 5.04
N PRO A 44 -5.61 29.87 4.15
CA PRO A 44 -5.39 29.95 2.70
C PRO A 44 -4.69 31.24 2.22
N GLU A 45 -4.92 32.36 2.89
CA GLU A 45 -4.27 33.65 2.64
C GLU A 45 -2.75 33.65 2.89
N LYS A 46 -2.27 32.83 3.84
CA LYS A 46 -0.86 32.79 4.28
C LYS A 46 -0.03 31.74 3.54
N VAL A 47 -0.69 30.76 2.91
CA VAL A 47 -0.04 29.66 2.19
C VAL A 47 0.88 30.10 1.02
N PRO A 48 0.55 31.14 0.22
CA PRO A 48 1.46 31.63 -0.82
C PRO A 48 2.81 32.11 -0.27
N GLY A 49 2.84 32.64 0.95
CA GLY A 49 4.05 33.11 1.62
C GLY A 49 4.85 32.02 2.33
N MET A 50 4.30 30.82 2.50
CA MET A 50 5.00 29.71 3.16
C MET A 50 6.14 29.17 2.30
N SER A 51 7.33 29.14 2.89
CA SER A 51 8.49 28.46 2.34
C SER A 51 8.28 26.94 2.30
N GLY A 52 9.02 26.24 1.42
CA GLY A 52 8.97 24.78 1.31
C GLY A 52 9.58 24.03 2.51
N LEU A 53 10.08 24.75 3.53
CA LEU A 53 10.75 24.19 4.71
C LEU A 53 9.95 24.37 6.00
N GLU A 54 8.86 25.15 5.99
CA GLU A 54 8.05 25.39 7.19
C GLU A 54 7.31 24.13 7.64
N VAL A 55 7.47 23.77 8.93
CA VAL A 55 6.83 22.59 9.54
C VAL A 55 5.61 22.97 10.38
N ILE A 56 5.45 24.26 10.69
CA ILE A 56 4.39 24.77 11.55
C ILE A 56 3.33 25.46 10.68
N PRO A 57 2.03 25.18 10.88
CA PRO A 57 0.98 25.83 10.11
C PRO A 57 0.91 27.33 10.39
N GLN A 58 0.79 28.14 9.34
CA GLN A 58 0.67 29.60 9.43
C GLN A 58 -0.80 30.00 9.52
N GLY A 59 -1.28 30.23 10.75
CA GLY A 59 -2.70 30.44 11.03
C GLY A 59 -3.47 29.12 10.86
N PHE A 60 -3.96 28.56 11.94
CA PHE A 60 -4.66 27.28 11.87
C PHE A 60 -6.02 27.44 11.18
N SER A 61 -6.26 26.69 10.11
CA SER A 61 -7.55 26.63 9.41
C SER A 61 -7.90 25.19 9.02
N LEU A 62 -9.20 24.88 9.07
CA LEU A 62 -9.78 23.62 8.62
C LEU A 62 -10.57 23.77 7.32
N ASP A 63 -10.49 24.91 6.65
CA ASP A 63 -11.35 25.22 5.50
C ASP A 63 -11.06 24.29 4.31
N VAL A 64 -9.77 24.01 4.07
CA VAL A 64 -9.31 23.02 3.07
C VAL A 64 -9.90 21.65 3.35
N TRP A 65 -9.84 21.21 4.62
CA TRP A 65 -10.36 19.90 5.02
C TRP A 65 -11.87 19.82 4.91
N LYS A 66 -12.60 20.87 5.30
CA LYS A 66 -14.07 20.94 5.12
C LYS A 66 -14.44 20.86 3.65
N LEU A 67 -13.74 21.57 2.78
CA LEU A 67 -13.97 21.56 1.34
C LEU A 67 -13.69 20.17 0.73
N LEU A 68 -12.58 19.54 1.09
CA LEU A 68 -12.24 18.19 0.61
C LEU A 68 -13.22 17.14 1.13
N LEU A 69 -13.60 17.20 2.41
CA LEU A 69 -14.53 16.25 3.02
C LEU A 69 -15.98 16.45 2.60
N ASN A 70 -16.35 17.62 2.07
CA ASN A 70 -17.66 17.87 1.47
C ASN A 70 -17.68 17.63 -0.05
N ASN A 71 -16.52 17.41 -0.69
CA ASN A 71 -16.46 17.14 -2.12
C ASN A 71 -16.88 15.68 -2.39
N GLU A 72 -17.99 15.50 -3.11
CA GLU A 72 -18.53 14.18 -3.42
C GLU A 72 -17.54 13.27 -4.14
N ALA A 73 -16.73 13.81 -5.07
CA ALA A 73 -15.75 13.02 -5.81
C ALA A 73 -14.64 12.50 -4.88
N VAL A 74 -14.24 13.28 -3.87
CA VAL A 74 -13.24 12.87 -2.87
C VAL A 74 -13.82 11.78 -1.97
N LEU A 75 -15.04 11.95 -1.45
CA LEU A 75 -15.70 10.97 -0.59
C LEU A 75 -15.96 9.66 -1.32
N ARG A 76 -16.53 9.73 -2.55
CA ARG A 76 -16.75 8.55 -3.41
C ARG A 76 -15.41 7.90 -3.76
N GLY A 77 -14.41 8.69 -4.13
CA GLY A 77 -13.07 8.20 -4.44
C GLY A 77 -12.41 7.46 -3.28
N PHE A 78 -12.56 7.98 -2.06
CA PHE A 78 -12.09 7.33 -0.84
C PHE A 78 -12.81 5.99 -0.61
N GLY A 79 -14.15 5.97 -0.73
CA GLY A 79 -14.95 4.75 -0.62
C GLY A 79 -14.59 3.70 -1.69
N ASN A 80 -14.42 4.12 -2.94
CA ASN A 80 -13.99 3.27 -4.04
C ASN A 80 -12.60 2.67 -3.81
N ALA A 81 -11.64 3.49 -3.38
CA ALA A 81 -10.29 3.02 -3.05
C ALA A 81 -10.31 2.00 -1.90
N MET A 82 -11.10 2.27 -0.85
CA MET A 82 -11.27 1.35 0.27
C MET A 82 -11.90 0.02 -0.17
N LEU A 83 -12.95 0.06 -1.00
CA LEU A 83 -13.60 -1.13 -1.55
C LEU A 83 -12.63 -1.97 -2.37
N ILE A 84 -11.95 -1.35 -3.34
CA ILE A 84 -10.98 -2.03 -4.22
C ILE A 84 -9.85 -2.64 -3.37
N THR A 85 -9.34 -1.89 -2.39
CA THR A 85 -8.25 -2.35 -1.52
C THR A 85 -8.68 -3.51 -0.65
N VAL A 86 -9.80 -3.42 0.07
CA VAL A 86 -10.22 -4.48 0.99
C VAL A 86 -10.61 -5.74 0.22
N VAL A 87 -11.46 -5.62 -0.79
CA VAL A 87 -11.95 -6.77 -1.57
C VAL A 87 -10.80 -7.39 -2.37
N GLY A 88 -9.99 -6.56 -3.03
CA GLY A 88 -8.83 -7.01 -3.80
C GLY A 88 -7.80 -7.70 -2.92
N THR A 89 -7.45 -7.14 -1.76
CA THR A 89 -6.49 -7.77 -0.85
C THR A 89 -7.00 -9.10 -0.31
N VAL A 90 -8.29 -9.21 0.06
CA VAL A 90 -8.85 -10.48 0.55
C VAL A 90 -8.78 -11.56 -0.53
N ILE A 91 -9.25 -11.26 -1.75
CA ILE A 91 -9.20 -12.21 -2.88
C ILE A 91 -7.75 -12.62 -3.15
N ASN A 92 -6.85 -11.65 -3.19
CA ASN A 92 -5.45 -11.90 -3.51
C ASN A 92 -4.78 -12.76 -2.46
N VAL A 93 -4.98 -12.47 -1.18
CA VAL A 93 -4.39 -13.25 -0.08
C VAL A 93 -4.94 -14.68 -0.08
N VAL A 94 -6.24 -14.87 -0.24
CA VAL A 94 -6.86 -16.20 -0.30
C VAL A 94 -6.29 -17.03 -1.45
N LEU A 95 -6.31 -16.49 -2.67
CA LEU A 95 -5.81 -17.20 -3.86
C LEU A 95 -4.31 -17.48 -3.78
N THR A 96 -3.53 -16.48 -3.35
CA THR A 96 -2.08 -16.63 -3.21
C THR A 96 -1.74 -17.67 -2.15
N THR A 97 -2.46 -17.69 -1.03
CA THR A 97 -2.22 -18.64 0.07
C THR A 97 -2.55 -20.07 -0.35
N LEU A 98 -3.68 -20.29 -1.02
CA LEU A 98 -4.08 -21.60 -1.53
C LEU A 98 -3.06 -22.13 -2.55
N LEU A 99 -2.67 -21.29 -3.52
CA LEU A 99 -1.72 -21.68 -4.54
C LEU A 99 -0.30 -21.87 -3.96
N ALA A 100 0.09 -21.05 -2.99
CA ALA A 100 1.38 -21.20 -2.31
C ALA A 100 1.44 -22.52 -1.55
N TRP A 101 0.36 -22.88 -0.84
CA TRP A 101 0.27 -24.15 -0.12
C TRP A 101 0.40 -25.35 -1.05
N ALA A 102 -0.34 -25.34 -2.17
CA ALA A 102 -0.24 -26.40 -3.16
C ALA A 102 1.19 -26.54 -3.72
N LEU A 103 1.84 -25.41 -4.06
CA LEU A 103 3.19 -25.41 -4.64
C LEU A 103 4.31 -25.69 -3.63
N ALA A 104 4.10 -25.45 -2.34
CA ALA A 104 5.05 -25.81 -1.29
C ALA A 104 5.14 -27.33 -1.10
N GLN A 105 4.06 -28.07 -1.40
CA GLN A 105 4.03 -29.51 -1.20
C GLN A 105 4.89 -30.26 -2.21
N LYS A 106 6.00 -30.86 -1.75
CA LYS A 106 6.98 -31.53 -2.63
C LYS A 106 6.39 -32.70 -3.44
N ARG A 107 5.34 -33.33 -2.93
CA ARG A 107 4.65 -34.48 -3.53
C ARG A 107 3.65 -34.10 -4.64
N LEU A 108 3.39 -32.82 -4.88
CA LEU A 108 2.41 -32.38 -5.89
C LEU A 108 2.85 -32.83 -7.31
N PRO A 109 2.05 -33.64 -8.02
CA PRO A 109 2.36 -34.02 -9.40
C PRO A 109 2.39 -32.78 -10.30
N GLY A 110 3.42 -32.64 -11.12
CA GLY A 110 3.58 -31.49 -12.02
C GLY A 110 4.05 -30.19 -11.33
N ARG A 111 4.42 -30.21 -10.04
CA ARG A 111 4.92 -29.04 -9.30
C ARG A 111 6.00 -28.25 -10.04
N ARG A 112 7.00 -28.93 -10.60
CA ARG A 112 8.11 -28.29 -11.33
C ARG A 112 7.60 -27.48 -12.52
N TRP A 113 6.65 -28.02 -13.27
CA TRP A 113 6.08 -27.35 -14.43
C TRP A 113 5.23 -26.14 -14.02
N LEU A 114 4.36 -26.29 -13.01
CA LEU A 114 3.56 -25.18 -12.48
C LEU A 114 4.45 -24.05 -11.93
N PHE A 115 5.50 -24.39 -11.18
CA PHE A 115 6.43 -23.40 -10.65
C PHE A 115 7.22 -22.69 -11.75
N MET A 116 7.65 -23.41 -12.79
CA MET A 116 8.27 -22.82 -13.99
C MET A 116 7.30 -21.90 -14.73
N PHE A 117 6.02 -22.26 -14.84
CA PHE A 117 5.00 -21.42 -15.43
C PHE A 117 4.81 -20.12 -14.66
N VAL A 118 4.75 -20.17 -13.32
CA VAL A 118 4.70 -18.97 -12.47
C VAL A 118 5.93 -18.09 -12.71
N LEU A 119 7.14 -18.67 -12.74
CA LEU A 119 8.37 -17.93 -13.03
C LEU A 119 8.35 -17.29 -14.42
N PHE A 120 7.81 -17.99 -15.42
CA PHE A 120 7.65 -17.47 -16.76
C PHE A 120 6.78 -16.20 -16.78
N THR A 121 5.67 -16.16 -16.03
CA THR A 121 4.81 -14.96 -15.94
C THR A 121 5.49 -13.74 -15.31
N ILE A 122 6.57 -13.93 -14.55
CA ILE A 122 7.36 -12.81 -14.00
C ILE A 122 8.26 -12.21 -15.07
N VAL A 123 8.89 -13.08 -15.88
CA VAL A 123 9.84 -12.67 -16.92
C VAL A 123 9.10 -12.14 -18.15
N PHE A 124 7.96 -12.74 -18.46
CA PHE A 124 7.13 -12.39 -19.60
C PHE A 124 5.92 -11.57 -19.15
N ASP A 125 6.02 -10.24 -19.28
CA ASP A 125 4.89 -9.33 -19.10
C ASP A 125 4.35 -8.94 -20.49
N PRO A 126 3.10 -9.29 -20.84
CA PRO A 126 2.52 -8.92 -22.15
C PRO A 126 2.31 -7.41 -22.29
N GLY A 127 2.42 -6.65 -21.19
CA GLY A 127 2.23 -5.21 -21.18
C GLY A 127 0.76 -4.80 -21.15
N ILE A 128 0.54 -3.50 -21.02
CA ILE A 128 -0.79 -2.98 -20.68
C ILE A 128 -1.83 -3.11 -21.82
N ILE A 129 -1.39 -3.08 -23.08
CA ILE A 129 -2.31 -3.12 -24.23
C ILE A 129 -2.99 -4.50 -24.33
N PRO A 130 -2.26 -5.63 -24.34
CA PRO A 130 -2.90 -6.94 -24.28
C PRO A 130 -3.79 -7.13 -23.06
N ASP A 131 -3.35 -6.68 -21.88
CA ASP A 131 -4.13 -6.75 -20.64
C ASP A 131 -5.47 -6.02 -20.77
N PHE A 132 -5.45 -4.80 -21.32
CA PHE A 132 -6.65 -4.02 -21.58
C PHE A 132 -7.59 -4.74 -22.56
N LEU A 133 -7.05 -5.33 -23.63
CA LEU A 133 -7.85 -6.08 -24.60
C LEU A 133 -8.49 -7.32 -23.97
N VAL A 134 -7.81 -8.00 -23.05
CA VAL A 134 -8.40 -9.11 -22.28
C VAL A 134 -9.56 -8.61 -21.42
N MET A 135 -9.37 -7.53 -20.65
CA MET A 135 -10.44 -6.96 -19.83
C MET A 135 -11.64 -6.48 -20.67
N LYS A 136 -11.37 -5.92 -21.86
CA LYS A 136 -12.39 -5.56 -22.85
C LYS A 136 -13.17 -6.76 -23.34
N LYS A 137 -12.48 -7.83 -23.74
CA LYS A 137 -13.11 -9.07 -24.23
C LYS A 137 -13.92 -9.78 -23.14
N LEU A 138 -13.50 -9.70 -21.89
CA LEU A 138 -14.23 -10.22 -20.73
C LEU A 138 -15.42 -9.35 -20.33
N GLY A 139 -15.60 -8.17 -20.94
CA GLY A 139 -16.68 -7.23 -20.59
C GLY A 139 -16.52 -6.60 -19.21
N LEU A 140 -15.31 -6.60 -18.64
CA LEU A 140 -15.04 -6.11 -17.29
C LEU A 140 -14.69 -4.62 -17.25
N LEU A 141 -14.49 -3.97 -18.41
CA LEU A 141 -14.21 -2.54 -18.44
C LEU A 141 -15.35 -1.76 -17.78
N ASN A 142 -14.96 -0.65 -17.13
CA ASN A 142 -15.84 0.19 -16.33
C ASN A 142 -16.49 -0.54 -15.13
N SER A 143 -15.86 -1.58 -14.61
CA SER A 143 -16.27 -2.31 -13.40
C SER A 143 -15.12 -2.42 -12.41
N TYR A 144 -15.38 -2.37 -11.10
CA TYR A 144 -14.31 -2.54 -10.09
C TYR A 144 -13.55 -3.86 -10.26
N TRP A 145 -14.23 -4.89 -10.80
CA TRP A 145 -13.63 -6.20 -11.08
C TRP A 145 -12.48 -6.15 -12.08
N SER A 146 -12.44 -5.21 -13.04
CA SER A 146 -11.30 -5.09 -13.95
C SER A 146 -10.02 -4.70 -13.23
N VAL A 147 -10.14 -3.97 -12.12
CA VAL A 147 -8.98 -3.55 -11.31
C VAL A 147 -8.64 -4.63 -10.28
N ILE A 148 -9.67 -5.17 -9.61
CA ILE A 148 -9.52 -6.20 -8.57
C ILE A 148 -8.92 -7.50 -9.13
N LEU A 149 -9.42 -8.01 -10.26
CA LEU A 149 -9.06 -9.35 -10.76
C LEU A 149 -7.84 -9.36 -11.67
N TYR A 150 -7.45 -8.22 -12.24
CA TYR A 150 -6.37 -8.16 -13.22
C TYR A 150 -5.05 -8.78 -12.70
N ARG A 151 -4.75 -8.64 -11.41
CA ARG A 151 -3.66 -9.34 -10.72
C ARG A 151 -4.16 -10.01 -9.44
N ALA A 152 -5.12 -10.92 -9.60
CA ALA A 152 -5.66 -11.72 -8.51
C ALA A 152 -4.57 -12.54 -7.79
N VAL A 153 -3.54 -12.99 -8.51
CA VAL A 153 -2.33 -13.59 -7.91
C VAL A 153 -1.13 -12.89 -8.51
N PHE A 154 -0.36 -12.20 -7.67
CA PHE A 154 0.89 -11.61 -8.09
C PHE A 154 2.04 -12.62 -7.88
N ALA A 155 2.63 -13.07 -8.98
CA ALA A 155 3.60 -14.16 -9.00
C ALA A 155 4.81 -13.94 -8.06
N TRP A 156 5.28 -12.70 -7.91
CA TRP A 156 6.34 -12.35 -6.95
C TRP A 156 5.93 -12.67 -5.51
N TYR A 157 4.72 -12.27 -5.11
CA TYR A 157 4.20 -12.50 -3.75
C TYR A 157 3.92 -13.98 -3.51
N LEU A 158 3.43 -14.69 -4.54
CA LEU A 158 3.27 -16.14 -4.51
C LEU A 158 4.58 -16.86 -4.21
N ILE A 159 5.66 -16.55 -4.93
CA ILE A 159 6.95 -17.22 -4.74
C ILE A 159 7.49 -16.99 -3.33
N ILE A 160 7.40 -15.76 -2.83
CA ILE A 160 7.80 -15.43 -1.45
C ILE A 160 7.02 -16.32 -0.46
N LEU A 161 5.71 -16.42 -0.62
CA LEU A 161 4.87 -17.22 0.27
C LEU A 161 5.15 -18.73 0.16
N VAL A 162 5.42 -19.24 -1.05
CA VAL A 162 5.86 -20.63 -1.26
C VAL A 162 7.13 -20.93 -0.47
N ARG A 163 8.15 -20.06 -0.55
CA ARG A 163 9.41 -20.26 0.19
C ARG A 163 9.20 -20.24 1.70
N LEU A 164 8.38 -19.32 2.19
CA LEU A 164 8.06 -19.24 3.61
C LEU A 164 7.27 -20.46 4.11
N PHE A 165 6.43 -21.07 3.27
CA PHE A 165 5.76 -22.33 3.61
C PHE A 165 6.70 -23.54 3.54
N GLU A 166 7.68 -23.54 2.63
CA GLU A 166 8.71 -24.58 2.54
C GLU A 166 9.68 -24.60 3.74
N GLU A 167 9.83 -23.47 4.44
CA GLU A 167 10.62 -23.36 5.67
C GLU A 167 9.93 -23.97 6.91
N ILE A 168 8.64 -24.29 6.82
CA ILE A 168 7.90 -24.90 7.92
C ILE A 168 8.44 -26.34 8.13
N PRO A 169 8.81 -26.71 9.38
CA PRO A 169 9.36 -28.03 9.68
C PRO A 169 8.44 -29.15 9.20
N GLN A 170 9.01 -30.13 8.48
CA GLN A 170 8.26 -31.24 7.89
C GLN A 170 7.62 -32.13 8.96
N GLU A 171 8.22 -32.18 10.15
CA GLU A 171 7.75 -32.94 11.31
C GLU A 171 6.35 -32.49 11.76
N LEU A 172 6.03 -31.19 11.62
CA LEU A 172 4.69 -30.67 11.93
C LEU A 172 3.64 -31.18 10.93
N LEU A 173 4.03 -31.35 9.67
CA LEU A 173 3.14 -31.84 8.62
C LEU A 173 2.91 -33.35 8.77
N GLU A 174 3.97 -34.09 9.07
CA GLU A 174 3.90 -35.54 9.32
C GLU A 174 3.07 -35.85 10.57
N ALA A 175 3.21 -35.06 11.65
CA ALA A 175 2.35 -35.18 12.83
C ALA A 175 0.86 -34.97 12.49
N ALA A 176 0.54 -33.94 11.71
CA ALA A 176 -0.83 -33.70 11.26
C ALA A 176 -1.37 -34.82 10.37
N GLU A 177 -0.54 -35.38 9.47
CA GLU A 177 -0.90 -36.55 8.65
C GLU A 177 -1.18 -37.80 9.52
N LEU A 178 -0.39 -38.02 10.59
CA LEU A 178 -0.59 -39.12 11.55
C LEU A 178 -1.89 -38.95 12.37
N ASP A 179 -2.26 -37.71 12.70
CA ASP A 179 -3.52 -37.37 13.36
C ASP A 179 -4.74 -37.44 12.40
N GLY A 180 -4.52 -37.83 11.15
CA GLY A 180 -5.57 -38.00 10.14
C GLY A 180 -6.07 -36.69 9.52
N ALA A 181 -5.32 -35.59 9.68
CA ALA A 181 -5.68 -34.30 9.09
C ALA A 181 -5.55 -34.36 7.56
N ASN A 182 -6.61 -33.95 6.87
CA ASN A 182 -6.57 -33.78 5.42
C ASN A 182 -5.81 -32.49 5.02
N PRO A 183 -5.39 -32.32 3.76
CA PRO A 183 -4.57 -31.17 3.35
C PRO A 183 -5.19 -29.79 3.60
N PHE A 184 -6.52 -29.67 3.58
CA PHE A 184 -7.21 -28.41 3.90
C PHE A 184 -7.23 -28.15 5.41
N GLN A 185 -7.40 -29.20 6.22
CA GLN A 185 -7.27 -29.11 7.67
C GLN A 185 -5.83 -28.74 8.06
N THR A 186 -4.83 -29.37 7.45
CA THR A 186 -3.42 -29.02 7.68
C THR A 186 -3.15 -27.56 7.33
N LEU A 187 -3.67 -27.07 6.19
CA LEU A 187 -3.57 -25.65 5.85
C LEU A 187 -4.18 -24.77 6.95
N TRP A 188 -5.44 -25.00 7.29
CA TRP A 188 -6.19 -24.09 8.17
C TRP A 188 -5.72 -24.12 9.63
N PHE A 189 -5.41 -25.31 10.16
CA PHE A 189 -5.11 -25.51 11.57
C PHE A 189 -3.61 -25.54 11.90
N VAL A 190 -2.73 -25.80 10.92
CA VAL A 190 -1.27 -25.89 11.15
C VAL A 190 -0.54 -24.78 10.41
N ILE A 191 -0.73 -24.67 9.09
CA ILE A 191 0.05 -23.73 8.27
C ILE A 191 -0.33 -22.28 8.55
N LEU A 192 -1.63 -21.91 8.50
CA LEU A 192 -2.05 -20.52 8.68
C LEU A 192 -1.62 -19.93 10.04
N PRO A 193 -1.74 -20.65 11.19
CA PRO A 193 -1.28 -20.14 12.47
C PRO A 193 0.24 -19.95 12.55
N VAL A 194 1.01 -20.91 12.02
CA VAL A 194 2.48 -20.85 12.01
C VAL A 194 2.97 -19.73 11.09
N ALA A 195 2.35 -19.57 9.92
CA ALA A 195 2.73 -18.60 8.91
C ALA A 195 2.03 -17.24 9.06
N LYS A 196 1.44 -16.93 10.22
CA LYS A 196 0.70 -15.69 10.46
C LYS A 196 1.51 -14.43 10.12
N SER A 197 2.81 -14.43 10.41
CA SER A 197 3.72 -13.33 10.07
C SER A 197 3.88 -13.16 8.55
N SER A 198 4.11 -14.28 7.85
CA SER A 198 4.25 -14.34 6.39
C SER A 198 2.99 -13.88 5.67
N ILE A 199 1.82 -14.31 6.14
CA ILE A 199 0.52 -13.89 5.58
C ILE A 199 0.27 -12.42 5.83
N ALA A 200 0.59 -11.90 7.03
CA ALA A 200 0.47 -10.47 7.33
C ALA A 200 1.36 -9.61 6.41
N MET A 201 2.58 -10.06 6.12
CA MET A 201 3.48 -9.42 5.16
C MET A 201 2.88 -9.37 3.74
N ILE A 202 2.39 -10.49 3.22
CA ILE A 202 1.80 -10.54 1.87
C ILE A 202 0.50 -9.73 1.80
N THR A 203 -0.31 -9.76 2.86
CA THR A 203 -1.53 -8.95 3.00
C THR A 203 -1.22 -7.47 2.89
N LEU A 204 -0.15 -7.03 3.57
CA LEU A 204 0.31 -5.66 3.46
C LEU A 204 0.68 -5.30 2.02
N PHE A 205 1.52 -6.12 1.38
CA PHE A 205 2.01 -5.80 0.05
C PHE A 205 0.85 -5.65 -0.95
N TYR A 206 -0.17 -6.51 -0.86
CA TYR A 206 -1.39 -6.35 -1.65
C TYR A 206 -2.20 -5.11 -1.27
N LEU A 207 -2.32 -4.79 0.03
CA LEU A 207 -3.01 -3.59 0.49
C LEU A 207 -2.38 -2.32 -0.10
N VAL A 208 -1.06 -2.19 0.00
CA VAL A 208 -0.34 -1.05 -0.57
C VAL A 208 -0.48 -1.00 -2.09
N LEU A 209 -0.43 -2.16 -2.76
CA LEU A 209 -0.61 -2.25 -4.20
C LEU A 209 -1.97 -1.71 -4.65
N HIS A 210 -3.06 -2.19 -4.04
CA HIS A 210 -4.42 -1.74 -4.39
C HIS A 210 -4.69 -0.29 -3.96
N TRP A 211 -4.17 0.13 -2.80
CA TRP A 211 -4.33 1.53 -2.34
C TRP A 211 -3.66 2.53 -3.29
N ASN A 212 -2.57 2.13 -3.94
CA ASN A 212 -1.83 2.95 -4.91
C ASN A 212 -2.27 2.69 -6.36
N GLU A 213 -3.37 1.98 -6.57
CA GLU A 213 -3.84 1.66 -7.92
C GLU A 213 -4.41 2.91 -8.60
N PHE A 214 -3.57 3.47 -9.46
CA PHE A 214 -3.84 4.69 -10.19
C PHE A 214 -3.97 4.39 -11.69
N PHE A 215 -2.91 3.83 -12.29
CA PHE A 215 -2.76 3.81 -13.74
C PHE A 215 -3.77 2.89 -14.41
N ARG A 216 -4.04 1.72 -13.83
CA ARG A 216 -5.02 0.78 -14.41
C ARG A 216 -6.43 1.25 -14.14
N ALA A 217 -6.68 1.79 -12.96
CA ALA A 217 -7.97 2.39 -12.65
C ALA A 217 -8.34 3.50 -13.65
N MET A 218 -7.40 4.39 -13.98
CA MET A 218 -7.61 5.46 -14.97
C MET A 218 -7.93 4.93 -16.38
N ILE A 219 -7.34 3.81 -16.78
CA ILE A 219 -7.53 3.24 -18.13
C ILE A 219 -8.77 2.34 -18.20
N TYR A 220 -9.09 1.63 -17.12
CA TYR A 220 -10.15 0.62 -17.09
C TYR A 220 -11.50 1.20 -16.64
N LEU A 221 -11.50 2.25 -15.81
CA LEU A 221 -12.70 2.89 -15.28
C LEU A 221 -12.96 4.20 -16.02
N ASN A 222 -13.99 4.20 -16.86
CA ASN A 222 -14.37 5.37 -17.66
C ASN A 222 -15.33 6.30 -16.91
N ASP A 223 -16.07 5.75 -15.94
CA ASP A 223 -17.04 6.47 -15.14
C ASP A 223 -16.35 7.17 -13.95
N PRO A 224 -16.40 8.51 -13.86
CA PRO A 224 -15.80 9.26 -12.76
C PRO A 224 -16.30 8.85 -11.38
N ASP A 225 -17.55 8.38 -11.28
CA ASP A 225 -18.13 7.93 -10.01
C ASP A 225 -17.47 6.66 -9.47
N LYS A 226 -16.74 5.92 -10.31
CA LYS A 226 -16.02 4.70 -9.95
C LYS A 226 -14.54 4.93 -9.68
N TRP A 227 -14.03 6.14 -9.91
CA TRP A 227 -12.62 6.43 -9.74
C TRP A 227 -12.18 6.24 -8.30
N PRO A 228 -11.06 5.53 -8.04
CA PRO A 228 -10.48 5.49 -6.72
C PRO A 228 -9.78 6.80 -6.40
N LEU A 229 -9.53 7.02 -5.10
CA LEU A 229 -8.89 8.20 -4.56
C LEU A 229 -7.62 8.63 -5.30
N GLN A 230 -6.79 7.68 -5.77
CA GLN A 230 -5.55 7.99 -6.50
C GLN A 230 -5.80 8.62 -7.87
N VAL A 231 -6.89 8.24 -8.55
CA VAL A 231 -7.28 8.86 -9.84
C VAL A 231 -7.83 10.25 -9.59
N VAL A 232 -8.69 10.42 -8.58
CA VAL A 232 -9.21 11.73 -8.15
C VAL A 232 -8.08 12.68 -7.74
N LEU A 233 -7.11 12.19 -6.94
CA LEU A 233 -5.91 12.92 -6.56
C LEU A 233 -5.17 13.43 -7.79
N ARG A 234 -4.94 12.58 -8.81
CA ARG A 234 -4.22 12.99 -10.02
C ARG A 234 -4.98 14.09 -10.78
N GLN A 235 -6.29 13.93 -10.97
CA GLN A 235 -7.11 14.94 -11.64
C GLN A 235 -6.98 16.30 -10.93
N PHE A 236 -7.01 16.31 -9.60
CA PHE A 236 -6.97 17.55 -8.83
C PHE A 236 -5.56 18.15 -8.74
N VAL A 237 -4.54 17.32 -8.53
CA VAL A 237 -3.17 17.77 -8.27
C VAL A 237 -2.39 18.04 -9.56
N VAL A 238 -2.59 17.24 -10.60
CA VAL A 238 -1.79 17.29 -11.83
C VAL A 238 -2.50 18.09 -12.91
N GLU A 239 -3.78 17.84 -13.15
CA GLU A 239 -4.53 18.53 -14.22
C GLU A 239 -4.99 19.92 -13.78
N GLY A 240 -5.05 20.17 -12.46
CA GLY A 240 -5.29 21.51 -11.92
C GLY A 240 -6.69 22.04 -12.19
N ASP A 241 -7.64 21.14 -12.43
CA ASP A 241 -9.05 21.48 -12.64
C ASP A 241 -9.64 22.05 -11.33
N LYS A 242 -9.67 23.37 -11.24
CA LYS A 242 -10.17 24.12 -10.09
C LYS A 242 -11.66 23.87 -9.86
N LEU A 243 -12.43 23.64 -10.91
CA LEU A 243 -13.88 23.45 -10.84
C LEU A 243 -14.20 22.09 -10.22
N SER A 244 -13.48 21.05 -10.61
CA SER A 244 -13.63 19.72 -10.00
C SER A 244 -13.13 19.67 -8.55
N MET A 245 -12.11 20.46 -8.20
CA MET A 245 -11.58 20.54 -6.83
C MET A 245 -12.52 21.23 -5.84
N VAL A 246 -13.14 22.35 -6.24
CA VAL A 246 -13.97 23.17 -5.34
C VAL A 246 -15.41 22.69 -5.31
N GLY A 247 -15.92 22.12 -6.41
CA GLY A 247 -17.33 21.78 -6.55
C GLY A 247 -18.21 23.01 -6.83
N VAL A 248 -19.29 22.81 -7.58
CA VAL A 248 -20.15 23.89 -8.08
C VAL A 248 -20.90 24.60 -6.93
N GLU A 249 -21.37 23.85 -5.93
CA GLU A 249 -22.14 24.37 -4.79
C GLU A 249 -21.27 25.14 -3.77
N SER A 250 -20.00 24.74 -3.61
CA SER A 250 -19.08 25.43 -2.71
C SER A 250 -18.64 26.78 -3.27
N MET A 251 -18.69 26.97 -4.60
CA MET A 251 -18.29 28.22 -5.26
C MET A 251 -19.12 29.44 -4.80
N SER A 252 -20.40 29.23 -4.44
CA SER A 252 -21.28 30.29 -3.93
C SER A 252 -21.11 30.61 -2.45
N THR A 253 -20.61 29.66 -1.65
CA THR A 253 -20.35 29.86 -0.20
C THR A 253 -19.00 30.54 0.02
N TYR A 254 -18.05 30.31 -0.89
CA TYR A 254 -16.75 30.96 -0.92
C TYR A 254 -16.79 32.09 -1.98
N THR A 255 -17.58 33.14 -1.76
CA THR A 255 -17.63 34.32 -2.65
C THR A 255 -16.29 35.05 -2.78
N ASP A 256 -15.35 34.80 -1.85
CA ASP A 256 -13.93 35.11 -1.99
C ASP A 256 -13.13 33.91 -2.54
N ALA A 257 -13.62 33.28 -3.61
CA ALA A 257 -12.96 32.18 -4.33
C ALA A 257 -11.56 32.56 -4.89
N SER A 258 -11.15 33.82 -4.73
CA SER A 258 -9.80 34.32 -4.95
C SER A 258 -8.79 33.94 -3.85
N GLN A 259 -9.24 33.42 -2.70
CA GLN A 259 -8.38 33.20 -1.52
C GLN A 259 -8.06 31.74 -1.18
N ILE A 260 -8.76 30.74 -1.73
CA ILE A 260 -8.38 29.34 -1.47
C ILE A 260 -7.15 28.99 -2.31
N SER A 261 -6.00 28.93 -1.65
CA SER A 261 -4.73 28.56 -2.29
C SER A 261 -4.81 27.14 -2.86
N ILE A 262 -4.65 27.01 -4.18
CA ILE A 262 -4.51 25.72 -4.87
C ILE A 262 -3.42 24.87 -4.23
N LYS A 263 -2.34 25.51 -3.76
CA LYS A 263 -1.24 24.84 -3.05
C LYS A 263 -1.74 24.16 -1.77
N ALA A 264 -2.65 24.80 -1.04
CA ALA A 264 -3.26 24.25 0.17
C ALA A 264 -4.20 23.08 -0.15
N LEU A 265 -5.03 23.20 -1.20
CA LEU A 265 -5.90 22.11 -1.67
C LEU A 265 -5.10 20.88 -2.11
N LYS A 266 -4.04 21.09 -2.91
CA LYS A 266 -3.13 20.01 -3.34
C LYS A 266 -2.47 19.35 -2.13
N ALA A 267 -1.97 20.14 -1.18
CA ALA A 267 -1.38 19.62 0.04
C ALA A 267 -2.37 18.80 0.86
N GLY A 268 -3.59 19.31 1.09
CA GLY A 268 -4.66 18.59 1.78
C GLY A 268 -5.04 17.28 1.10
N MET A 269 -5.16 17.27 -0.23
CA MET A 269 -5.50 16.06 -0.98
C MET A 269 -4.40 14.98 -0.89
N ILE A 270 -3.12 15.39 -0.97
CA ILE A 270 -1.99 14.47 -0.79
C ILE A 270 -1.94 13.97 0.66
N THR A 271 -2.12 14.84 1.65
CA THR A 271 -2.14 14.47 3.07
C THR A 271 -3.27 13.49 3.37
N LEU A 272 -4.48 13.74 2.86
CA LEU A 272 -5.64 12.85 2.98
C LEU A 272 -5.35 11.46 2.39
N THR A 273 -4.67 11.41 1.24
CA THR A 273 -4.36 10.14 0.55
C THR A 273 -3.30 9.32 1.30
N ILE A 274 -2.32 9.97 1.92
CA ILE A 274 -1.22 9.31 2.65
C ILE A 274 -1.66 8.90 4.07
N ALA A 275 -2.60 9.61 4.70
CA ALA A 275 -2.98 9.40 6.09
C ALA A 275 -3.37 7.94 6.44
N PRO A 276 -4.17 7.21 5.62
CA PRO A 276 -4.50 5.82 5.92
C PRO A 276 -3.27 4.89 5.89
N LEU A 277 -2.32 5.12 4.98
CA LEU A 277 -1.09 4.32 4.91
C LEU A 277 -0.23 4.52 6.17
N ILE A 278 -0.10 5.76 6.64
CA ILE A 278 0.63 6.07 7.88
C ILE A 278 -0.08 5.44 9.08
N ALA A 279 -1.42 5.48 9.14
CA ALA A 279 -2.18 4.90 10.24
C ALA A 279 -2.04 3.37 10.33
N ILE A 280 -1.93 2.68 9.19
CA ILE A 280 -1.78 1.22 9.15
C ILE A 280 -0.33 0.80 9.45
N TYR A 281 0.67 1.65 9.17
CA TYR A 281 2.09 1.36 9.32
C TYR A 281 2.51 0.78 10.70
N PRO A 282 2.09 1.32 11.86
CA PRO A 282 2.43 0.74 13.17
C PRO A 282 1.83 -0.65 13.39
N ILE A 283 0.63 -0.92 12.87
CA ILE A 283 -0.04 -2.23 12.99
C ILE A 283 0.79 -3.28 12.26
N ILE A 284 1.26 -2.92 11.06
CA ILE A 284 2.12 -3.75 10.23
C ILE A 284 3.45 -4.04 10.94
N LEU A 285 4.12 -3.02 11.47
CA LEU A 285 5.45 -3.15 12.06
C LEU A 285 5.47 -4.15 13.24
N ARG A 286 4.35 -4.29 13.95
CA ARG A 286 4.19 -5.30 15.03
C ARG A 286 4.28 -6.74 14.53
N PHE A 287 3.95 -7.02 13.27
CA PHE A 287 4.08 -8.35 12.69
C PHE A 287 5.51 -8.65 12.25
N PHE A 288 6.20 -7.67 11.67
CA PHE A 288 7.61 -7.83 11.24
C PHE A 288 8.60 -7.96 12.40
N THR A 289 8.43 -7.16 13.46
CA THR A 289 9.37 -7.12 14.60
C THR A 289 9.30 -8.37 15.48
N LYS A 290 8.20 -9.12 15.47
CA LYS A 290 8.09 -10.40 16.19
C LYS A 290 8.84 -11.55 15.51
N GLY A 291 8.92 -11.54 14.18
CA GLY A 291 9.62 -12.59 13.42
C GLY A 291 11.15 -12.46 13.43
N THR A 292 11.67 -11.24 13.34
CA THR A 292 13.12 -10.99 13.24
C THR A 292 13.86 -11.14 14.57
N MET A 293 13.19 -10.90 15.70
CA MET A 293 13.81 -11.05 17.03
C MET A 293 13.93 -12.51 17.49
N SER A 294 13.26 -13.46 16.83
CA SER A 294 13.43 -14.89 17.11
C SER A 294 14.57 -15.52 16.31
N GLY A 295 14.95 -14.94 15.16
CA GLY A 295 16.08 -15.41 14.34
C GLY A 295 17.44 -14.94 14.85
N ALA A 296 17.50 -13.84 15.60
CA ALA A 296 18.73 -13.28 16.16
C ALA A 296 19.19 -13.93 17.49
N VAL A 297 18.43 -14.90 18.03
CA VAL A 297 18.73 -15.62 19.29
C VAL A 297 19.04 -17.10 19.05
N LYS A 298 19.37 -17.47 17.81
CA LYS A 298 20.03 -18.74 17.51
C LYS A 298 21.42 -18.46 16.96
N GLY A 299 22.33 -18.19 17.89
CA GLY A 299 23.76 -17.99 17.70
C GLY A 299 24.42 -17.92 19.07
#